data_AF-A0A5C7US14-F1
#
_entry.id   AF-A0A5C7US14-F1
#
_cell.length_a   1.000
_cell.length_b   1.000
_cell.length_c   1.000
_cell.angle_alpha   90.00
_cell.angle_beta   90.00
_cell.angle_gamma   90.00
#
_symmetry.space_group_name_H-M   'P 1'
#
loop_
_entity.id
_entity.type
_entity.pdbx_description
1 polymer ?
#
loop_
_entity_poly.entity_id
_entity_poly.type
_entity_poly.pdbx_seq_one_letter_code
_entity_poly.pdbx_strand_id
1 'polypeptide(L)'
;MLDDAINYIKKIGEEKLATHLSTILNRGSFSVIEEELSLWAGLSASYFAKNVGKRNALSALLLCQRVYFSDLWGKTRFLGSQESHPYNYLPSSWKEESLAYWSKQTEAQIIGGIRVFSITNTSSLYRLADIAYAHKQGPNTSLLTITRETWSLTEYTCYSAVMAWLFKSGLVSYPWYLNNSSASDEVSLKKAFGPGERIWNANRLFTENDSLPPIPPGYIVHLYVDNLSRWNGHWLVSLGNGLACGINNDVTDGTNRGYSNRCSLNNQFLYGYKHALPNASGHFEQGVADIIDPRQIPGRVQSLFI
;
A
#
# COMPACT_ATOMS: atom_id res chain seq x y z
N MET A 1 13.49 -21.23 17.79
CA MET A 1 12.33 -20.30 17.84
C MET A 1 11.92 -19.82 16.45
N LEU A 2 12.88 -19.49 15.58
CA LEU A 2 12.59 -19.04 14.22
C LEU A 2 11.76 -20.07 13.43
N ASP A 3 12.10 -21.35 13.53
CA ASP A 3 11.33 -22.42 12.88
C ASP A 3 9.88 -22.49 13.39
N ASP A 4 9.67 -22.32 14.70
CA ASP A 4 8.33 -22.28 15.29
C ASP A 4 7.52 -21.09 14.77
N ALA A 5 8.15 -19.92 14.63
CA ALA A 5 7.54 -18.74 14.07
C ALA A 5 7.14 -18.95 12.60
N ILE A 6 8.05 -19.47 11.77
CA ILE A 6 7.78 -19.80 10.37
C ILE A 6 6.68 -20.85 10.24
N ASN A 7 6.74 -21.91 11.04
CA ASN A 7 5.73 -22.97 11.04
C ASN A 7 4.37 -22.46 11.50
N TYR A 8 4.34 -21.54 12.47
CA TYR A 8 3.10 -20.89 12.88
C TYR A 8 2.50 -20.04 11.75
N ILE A 9 3.31 -19.27 11.01
CA ILE A 9 2.85 -18.50 9.84
C ILE A 9 2.23 -19.44 8.79
N LYS A 10 2.83 -20.60 8.52
CA LYS A 10 2.22 -21.62 7.64
C LYS A 10 0.89 -22.11 8.20
N LYS A 11 0.83 -22.43 9.50
CA LYS A 11 -0.39 -22.94 10.17
C LYS A 11 -1.58 -21.99 10.06
N ILE A 12 -1.37 -20.67 10.03
CA ILE A 12 -2.45 -19.68 9.89
C ILE A 12 -2.84 -19.38 8.44
N GLY A 13 -2.33 -20.16 7.46
CA GLY A 13 -2.64 -20.06 6.04
C GLY A 13 -1.84 -18.99 5.28
N GLU A 14 -0.66 -18.62 5.78
CA GLU A 14 0.22 -17.60 5.19
C GLU A 14 1.50 -18.23 4.61
N GLU A 15 1.37 -19.33 3.86
CA GLU A 15 2.50 -20.13 3.37
C GLU A 15 3.47 -19.32 2.49
N LYS A 16 2.95 -18.40 1.68
CA LYS A 16 3.79 -17.54 0.82
C LYS A 16 4.67 -16.60 1.66
N LEU A 17 4.11 -16.02 2.72
CA LEU A 17 4.85 -15.18 3.66
C LEU A 17 5.92 -15.99 4.38
N ALA A 18 5.57 -17.19 4.86
CA ALA A 18 6.51 -18.08 5.52
C ALA A 18 7.69 -18.48 4.61
N THR A 19 7.40 -18.92 3.38
CA THR A 19 8.42 -19.29 2.39
C THR A 19 9.37 -18.12 2.15
N HIS A 20 8.83 -16.91 2.00
CA HIS A 20 9.69 -15.78 1.70
C HIS A 20 10.56 -15.35 2.88
N LEU A 21 10.02 -15.35 4.10
CA LEU A 21 10.83 -15.13 5.30
C LEU A 21 11.99 -16.13 5.37
N SER A 22 11.75 -17.41 5.08
CA SER A 22 12.81 -18.43 5.02
C SER A 22 13.89 -18.10 3.97
N THR A 23 13.50 -17.60 2.79
CA THR A 23 14.46 -17.18 1.75
C THR A 23 15.39 -16.06 2.21
N ILE A 24 14.87 -15.07 2.95
CA ILE A 24 15.69 -13.96 3.46
C ILE A 24 16.62 -14.43 4.57
N LEU A 25 16.11 -15.22 5.51
CA LEU A 25 16.89 -15.67 6.67
C LEU A 25 18.08 -16.58 6.30
N ASN A 26 18.00 -17.27 5.16
CA ASN A 26 19.08 -18.11 4.63
C ASN A 26 20.34 -17.34 4.21
N ARG A 27 20.35 -16.00 4.28
CA ARG A 27 21.53 -15.15 3.96
C ARG A 27 22.57 -15.03 5.10
N GLY A 28 22.57 -15.95 6.06
CA GLY A 28 23.62 -16.03 7.10
C GLY A 28 23.37 -15.22 8.39
N SER A 29 22.16 -14.70 8.59
CA SER A 29 21.80 -13.87 9.76
C SER A 29 21.06 -14.62 10.88
N PHE A 30 20.96 -15.95 10.80
CA PHE A 30 20.03 -16.75 11.60
C PHE A 30 20.26 -16.65 13.11
N SER A 31 21.51 -16.78 13.57
CA SER A 31 21.84 -16.79 15.01
C SER A 31 21.59 -15.44 15.69
N VAL A 32 21.97 -14.33 15.03
CA VAL A 32 21.77 -12.97 15.54
C VAL A 32 20.28 -12.64 15.65
N ILE A 33 19.50 -12.99 14.62
CA ILE A 33 18.05 -12.76 14.62
C ILE A 33 17.38 -13.63 15.69
N GLU A 34 17.81 -14.87 15.89
CA GLU A 34 17.25 -15.74 16.92
C GLU A 34 17.48 -15.19 18.34
N GLU A 35 18.66 -14.64 18.60
CA GLU A 35 18.97 -13.97 19.87
C GLU A 35 18.10 -12.71 20.06
N GLU A 36 18.03 -11.85 19.05
CA GLU A 36 17.21 -10.63 19.09
C GLU A 36 15.72 -10.94 19.27
N LEU A 37 15.21 -12.02 18.67
CA LEU A 37 13.81 -12.42 18.79
C LEU A 37 13.51 -13.23 20.07
N SER A 38 14.52 -13.51 20.91
CA SER A 38 14.35 -14.17 22.20
C SER A 38 13.33 -13.45 23.09
N LEU A 39 12.13 -14.00 23.21
CA LEU A 39 11.03 -13.45 24.01
C LEU A 39 11.29 -13.48 25.53
N TRP A 40 12.35 -14.18 25.96
CA TRP A 40 12.55 -14.58 27.35
C TRP A 40 13.41 -13.62 28.16
N ALA A 41 14.03 -12.62 27.52
CA ALA A 41 14.69 -11.53 28.22
C ALA A 41 13.63 -10.53 28.75
N GLY A 42 13.32 -10.62 30.05
CA GLY A 42 12.58 -9.58 30.77
C GLY A 42 11.05 -9.73 30.88
N LEU A 43 10.42 -10.71 30.24
CA LEU A 43 8.99 -11.01 30.42
C LEU A 43 8.79 -12.14 31.44
N SER A 44 7.83 -11.99 32.36
CA SER A 44 7.58 -13.04 33.35
C SER A 44 7.18 -14.34 32.66
N ALA A 45 8.02 -15.36 32.81
CA ALA A 45 7.83 -16.66 32.17
C ALA A 45 6.45 -17.28 32.49
N SER A 46 5.85 -16.95 33.65
CA SER A 46 4.57 -17.48 34.12
C SER A 46 3.34 -16.98 33.34
N TYR A 47 3.34 -15.75 32.82
CA TYR A 47 2.23 -15.21 32.04
C TYR A 47 2.18 -15.80 30.62
N PHE A 48 3.36 -16.00 30.01
CA PHE A 48 3.48 -16.53 28.65
C PHE A 48 3.58 -18.07 28.57
N ALA A 49 3.99 -18.75 29.64
CA ALA A 49 4.06 -20.21 29.66
C ALA A 49 2.70 -20.90 29.44
N LYS A 50 1.58 -20.23 29.76
CA LYS A 50 0.24 -20.84 29.70
C LYS A 50 -0.43 -20.78 28.31
N ASN A 51 0.02 -19.91 27.40
CA ASN A 51 -0.63 -19.74 26.08
C ASN A 51 0.37 -19.87 24.92
N VAL A 52 0.61 -21.12 24.52
CA VAL A 52 1.54 -21.48 23.44
C VAL A 52 1.15 -20.84 22.10
N GLY A 53 -0.14 -20.78 21.77
CA GLY A 53 -0.64 -20.18 20.52
C GLY A 53 -0.29 -18.70 20.42
N LYS A 54 -0.63 -17.93 21.46
CA LYS A 54 -0.30 -16.50 21.55
C LYS A 54 1.22 -16.25 21.51
N ARG A 55 2.03 -17.08 22.17
CA ARG A 55 3.49 -16.97 22.12
C ARG A 55 4.02 -17.15 20.71
N ASN A 56 3.58 -18.20 20.01
CA ASN A 56 4.02 -18.48 18.65
C ASN A 56 3.56 -17.37 17.68
N ALA A 57 2.36 -16.82 17.89
CA ALA A 57 1.88 -15.65 17.14
C ALA A 57 2.77 -14.41 17.37
N LEU A 58 3.19 -14.14 18.60
CA LEU A 58 4.10 -13.03 18.90
C LEU A 58 5.47 -13.22 18.26
N SER A 59 6.06 -14.42 18.37
CA SER A 59 7.32 -14.74 17.69
C SER A 59 7.21 -14.55 16.19
N ALA A 60 6.11 -15.01 15.57
CA ALA A 60 5.83 -14.81 14.15
C ALA A 60 5.71 -13.33 13.76
N LEU A 61 5.00 -12.53 14.56
CA LEU A 61 4.85 -11.10 14.31
C LEU A 61 6.18 -10.35 14.44
N LEU A 62 6.94 -10.59 15.50
CA LEU A 62 8.25 -9.95 15.70
C LEU A 62 9.23 -10.34 14.59
N LEU A 63 9.19 -11.59 14.12
CA LEU A 63 9.98 -12.02 12.98
C LEU A 63 9.63 -11.21 11.72
N CYS A 64 8.33 -11.05 11.44
CA CYS A 64 7.90 -10.21 10.31
C CYS A 64 8.40 -8.77 10.47
N GLN A 65 8.18 -8.15 11.64
CA GLN A 65 8.63 -6.77 11.88
C GLN A 65 10.15 -6.64 11.73
N ARG A 66 10.92 -7.56 12.32
CA ARG A 66 12.37 -7.58 12.19
C ARG A 66 12.82 -7.67 10.75
N VAL A 67 12.27 -8.58 9.96
CA VAL A 67 12.69 -8.78 8.58
C VAL A 67 12.28 -7.58 7.70
N TYR A 68 11.01 -7.14 7.77
CA TYR A 68 10.45 -6.18 6.83
C TYR A 68 10.70 -4.70 7.16
N PHE A 69 11.05 -4.40 8.40
CA PHE A 69 11.34 -3.03 8.84
C PHE A 69 12.82 -2.77 9.07
N SER A 70 13.69 -3.77 8.90
CA SER A 70 15.14 -3.60 9.04
C SER A 70 15.89 -3.59 7.71
N ASP A 71 17.21 -3.56 7.84
CA ASP A 71 18.23 -3.82 6.82
C ASP A 71 18.10 -5.16 6.06
N LEU A 72 17.45 -6.19 6.61
CA LEU A 72 17.48 -7.56 6.08
C LEU A 72 16.75 -7.72 4.76
N TRP A 73 15.59 -7.07 4.64
CA TRP A 73 14.80 -7.11 3.43
C TRP A 73 15.34 -6.15 2.37
N GLY A 74 16.09 -5.12 2.78
CA GLY A 74 16.62 -4.10 1.87
C GLY A 74 15.50 -3.31 1.20
N LYS A 75 15.05 -2.23 1.84
CA LYS A 75 14.15 -1.30 1.16
C LYS A 75 14.93 -0.32 0.31
N THR A 76 14.47 -0.15 -0.90
CA THR A 76 14.93 0.87 -1.82
C THR A 76 13.91 2.00 -1.78
N ARG A 77 14.22 3.12 -1.13
CA ARG A 77 13.36 4.32 -1.21
C ARG A 77 13.75 5.06 -2.49
N PHE A 78 12.79 5.24 -3.41
CA PHE A 78 12.97 6.12 -4.56
C PHE A 78 12.72 7.56 -4.12
N LEU A 79 13.74 8.41 -4.23
CA LEU A 79 13.64 9.86 -4.14
C LEU A 79 13.79 10.40 -5.57
N GLY A 80 12.70 10.33 -6.35
CA GLY A 80 12.75 10.59 -7.79
C GLY A 80 13.61 9.56 -8.53
N SER A 81 14.49 10.02 -9.43
CA SER A 81 15.34 9.19 -10.28
C SER A 81 16.64 8.68 -9.64
N GLN A 82 16.95 9.06 -8.40
CA GLN A 82 18.21 8.67 -7.75
C GLN A 82 18.13 7.38 -6.92
N GLU A 83 19.31 6.77 -6.80
CA GLU A 83 19.59 5.44 -6.29
C GLU A 83 19.10 5.16 -4.87
N SER A 84 18.92 3.88 -4.62
CA SER A 84 18.24 3.34 -3.47
C SER A 84 19.14 3.16 -2.24
N HIS A 85 18.81 3.83 -1.15
CA HIS A 85 19.44 3.56 0.15
C HIS A 85 18.57 2.63 1.01
N PRO A 86 19.17 1.59 1.64
CA PRO A 86 18.51 0.79 2.67
C PRO A 86 18.00 1.70 3.79
N TYR A 87 16.69 1.70 4.03
CA TYR A 87 16.09 2.47 5.12
C TYR A 87 15.61 1.52 6.23
N ASN A 88 16.25 1.62 7.40
CA ASN A 88 15.83 0.90 8.60
C ASN A 88 14.73 1.71 9.32
N TYR A 89 13.55 1.12 9.44
CA TYR A 89 12.40 1.70 10.13
C TYR A 89 12.30 1.25 11.60
N LEU A 90 13.15 0.34 12.05
CA LEU A 90 13.16 -0.12 13.44
C LEU A 90 13.99 0.83 14.32
N PRO A 91 13.36 1.54 15.29
CA PRO A 91 14.13 2.19 16.35
C PRO A 91 14.85 1.16 17.21
N SER A 92 15.85 1.56 18.00
CA SER A 92 16.54 0.63 18.91
C SER A 92 15.61 -0.04 19.93
N SER A 93 14.51 0.62 20.30
CA SER A 93 13.46 0.15 21.24
C SER A 93 12.31 -0.62 20.58
N TRP A 94 12.41 -0.98 19.30
CA TRP A 94 11.29 -1.51 18.53
C TRP A 94 10.65 -2.76 19.14
N LYS A 95 11.46 -3.63 19.75
CA LYS A 95 11.01 -4.90 20.31
C LYS A 95 10.21 -4.65 21.58
N GLU A 96 10.72 -3.80 22.47
CA GLU A 96 10.05 -3.39 23.70
C GLU A 96 8.72 -2.71 23.39
N GLU A 97 8.70 -1.79 22.42
CA GLU A 97 7.50 -1.08 21.97
C GLU A 97 6.45 -2.03 21.36
N SER A 98 6.89 -2.93 20.48
CA SER A 98 6.02 -3.93 19.87
C SER A 98 5.43 -4.86 20.94
N LEU A 99 6.25 -5.37 21.86
CA LEU A 99 5.80 -6.22 22.95
C LEU A 99 4.87 -5.49 23.92
N ALA A 100 5.12 -4.22 24.24
CA ALA A 100 4.28 -3.43 25.13
C ALA A 100 2.82 -3.31 24.64
N TYR A 101 2.61 -3.40 23.32
CA TYR A 101 1.29 -3.42 22.70
C TYR A 101 0.77 -4.84 22.47
N TRP A 102 1.50 -5.68 21.73
CA TRP A 102 1.02 -6.97 21.23
C TRP A 102 0.89 -8.03 22.33
N SER A 103 1.69 -7.94 23.41
CA SER A 103 1.54 -8.83 24.58
C SER A 103 0.16 -8.75 25.22
N LYS A 104 -0.56 -7.63 25.05
CA LYS A 104 -1.89 -7.41 25.62
C LYS A 104 -3.02 -7.85 24.68
N GLN A 105 -2.71 -8.15 23.42
CA GLN A 105 -3.69 -8.53 22.41
C GLN A 105 -4.03 -10.04 22.46
N THR A 106 -5.15 -10.41 21.88
CA THR A 106 -5.52 -11.81 21.64
C THR A 106 -4.69 -12.42 20.51
N GLU A 107 -4.62 -13.76 20.44
CA GLU A 107 -3.97 -14.46 19.32
C GLU A 107 -4.55 -14.03 17.96
N ALA A 108 -5.88 -13.92 17.86
CA ALA A 108 -6.55 -13.47 16.64
C ALA A 108 -6.16 -12.05 16.20
N GLN A 109 -6.01 -11.13 17.15
CA GLN A 109 -5.54 -9.77 16.86
C GLN A 109 -4.08 -9.76 16.39
N ILE A 110 -3.21 -10.56 17.02
CA ILE A 110 -1.80 -10.70 16.60
C ILE A 110 -1.72 -11.29 15.18
N ILE A 111 -2.55 -12.29 14.86
CA ILE A 111 -2.70 -12.80 13.49
C ILE A 111 -3.11 -11.68 12.52
N GLY A 112 -4.01 -10.79 12.92
CA GLY A 112 -4.36 -9.58 12.16
C GLY A 112 -3.15 -8.68 11.88
N GLY A 113 -2.25 -8.53 12.86
CA GLY A 113 -0.96 -7.85 12.71
C GLY A 113 0.00 -8.56 11.76
N ILE A 114 0.07 -9.90 11.77
CA ILE A 114 0.90 -10.68 10.82
C ILE A 114 0.38 -10.51 9.39
N ARG A 115 -0.94 -10.50 9.20
CA ARG A 115 -1.59 -10.41 7.89
C ARG A 115 -1.41 -9.09 7.15
N VAL A 116 -0.80 -8.09 7.78
CA VAL A 116 -0.39 -6.86 7.07
C VAL A 116 0.80 -7.12 6.14
N PHE A 117 1.61 -8.14 6.41
CA PHE A 117 2.81 -8.47 5.62
C PHE A 117 2.50 -9.33 4.38
N SER A 118 1.28 -9.82 4.23
CA SER A 118 0.82 -10.59 3.07
C SER A 118 -0.29 -9.85 2.29
N ILE A 119 -0.83 -10.46 1.25
CA ILE A 119 -2.10 -10.03 0.64
C ILE A 119 -3.24 -10.89 1.18
N THR A 120 -4.45 -10.34 1.19
CA THR A 120 -5.64 -11.13 1.50
C THR A 120 -6.16 -11.78 0.22
N ASN A 121 -5.98 -13.10 0.08
CA ASN A 121 -6.37 -13.84 -1.13
C ASN A 121 -7.89 -13.77 -1.44
N THR A 122 -8.72 -13.44 -0.45
CA THR A 122 -10.16 -13.23 -0.59
C THR A 122 -10.55 -11.77 -0.84
N SER A 123 -9.58 -10.86 -0.96
CA SER A 123 -9.88 -9.47 -1.28
C SER A 123 -10.40 -9.32 -2.70
N SER A 124 -11.40 -8.46 -2.87
CA SER A 124 -12.06 -8.20 -4.14
C SER A 124 -11.90 -6.73 -4.55
N LEU A 125 -12.08 -6.46 -5.85
CA LEU A 125 -12.14 -5.09 -6.35
C LEU A 125 -13.31 -4.30 -5.73
N TYR A 126 -14.45 -4.96 -5.51
CA TYR A 126 -15.58 -4.37 -4.79
C TYR A 126 -15.20 -3.94 -3.37
N ARG A 127 -14.41 -4.74 -2.65
CA ARG A 127 -13.93 -4.35 -1.32
C ARG A 127 -13.06 -3.08 -1.36
N LEU A 128 -12.26 -2.90 -2.41
CA LEU A 128 -11.51 -1.65 -2.59
C LEU A 128 -12.45 -0.46 -2.83
N ALA A 129 -13.45 -0.62 -3.70
CA ALA A 129 -14.47 0.40 -3.92
C ALA A 129 -15.22 0.75 -2.63
N ASP A 130 -15.65 -0.25 -1.85
CA ASP A 130 -16.36 -0.05 -0.57
C ASP A 130 -15.50 0.70 0.46
N ILE A 131 -14.21 0.35 0.56
CA ILE A 131 -13.27 1.03 1.45
C ILE A 131 -13.02 2.47 1.01
N ALA A 132 -12.85 2.68 -0.30
CA ALA A 132 -12.68 4.01 -0.87
C ALA A 132 -13.93 4.87 -0.65
N TYR A 133 -15.12 4.29 -0.76
CA TYR A 133 -16.42 4.93 -0.56
C TYR A 133 -16.72 5.26 0.90
N ALA A 134 -16.37 4.37 1.82
CA ALA A 134 -16.65 4.54 3.24
C ALA A 134 -15.68 5.52 3.92
N HIS A 135 -14.52 5.80 3.30
CA HIS A 135 -13.42 6.65 3.77
C HIS A 135 -13.45 6.99 5.27
N LYS A 136 -12.67 6.23 6.05
CA LYS A 136 -12.51 6.52 7.48
C LYS A 136 -11.15 7.15 7.74
N GLN A 137 -11.18 8.39 8.21
CA GLN A 137 -10.03 8.99 8.89
C GLN A 137 -9.84 8.32 10.25
N GLY A 138 -8.61 8.24 10.71
CA GLY A 138 -8.26 7.64 11.99
C GLY A 138 -6.91 8.15 12.47
N PRO A 139 -6.58 7.94 13.75
CA PRO A 139 -5.31 8.39 14.31
C PRO A 139 -4.14 7.70 13.62
N ASN A 140 -3.01 8.40 13.51
CA ASN A 140 -1.76 7.82 13.01
C ASN A 140 -1.41 6.56 13.83
N THR A 141 -1.28 5.41 13.17
CA THR A 141 -0.88 4.16 13.81
C THR A 141 0.60 3.89 13.59
N SER A 142 1.33 3.60 14.67
CA SER A 142 2.73 3.18 14.59
C SER A 142 2.90 1.99 13.67
N LEU A 143 4.02 1.95 12.93
CA LEU A 143 4.47 0.83 12.12
C LEU A 143 4.51 -0.49 12.93
N LEU A 144 4.78 -0.38 14.22
CA LEU A 144 4.90 -1.53 15.12
C LEU A 144 3.55 -2.03 15.64
N THR A 145 2.44 -1.29 15.45
CA THR A 145 1.11 -1.64 15.98
C THR A 145 0.00 -1.63 14.92
N ILE A 146 0.38 -1.56 13.65
CA ILE A 146 -0.53 -1.47 12.52
C ILE A 146 -1.36 -2.75 12.31
N THR A 147 -2.62 -2.56 11.98
CA THR A 147 -3.50 -3.56 11.36
C THR A 147 -4.21 -2.92 10.16
N ARG A 148 -4.82 -3.72 9.28
CA ARG A 148 -5.64 -3.17 8.18
C ARG A 148 -6.85 -2.37 8.69
N GLU A 149 -7.38 -2.73 9.85
CA GLU A 149 -8.56 -2.08 10.43
C GLU A 149 -8.20 -0.72 11.03
N THR A 150 -7.10 -0.69 11.79
CA THR A 150 -6.62 0.50 12.49
C THR A 150 -5.86 1.47 11.58
N TRP A 151 -5.37 1.02 10.42
CA TRP A 151 -4.67 1.89 9.48
C TRP A 151 -5.56 3.03 8.97
N SER A 152 -4.98 4.22 9.01
CA SER A 152 -5.55 5.47 8.54
C SER A 152 -4.52 6.27 7.75
N LEU A 153 -5.03 7.19 6.94
CA LEU A 153 -4.23 8.17 6.20
C LEU A 153 -3.75 9.27 7.12
N THR A 154 -2.44 9.56 7.07
CA THR A 154 -1.84 10.71 7.76
C THR A 154 -1.70 11.94 6.87
N GLU A 155 -1.65 11.76 5.54
CA GLU A 155 -1.49 12.82 4.54
C GLU A 155 -2.56 12.73 3.44
N TYR A 156 -3.09 13.89 3.03
CA TYR A 156 -4.22 14.03 2.09
C TYR A 156 -3.76 14.32 0.65
N THR A 157 -3.13 13.34 0.01
CA THR A 157 -2.96 13.36 -1.45
C THR A 157 -3.86 12.30 -2.09
N CYS A 158 -4.27 12.50 -3.33
CA CYS A 158 -5.02 11.50 -4.09
C CYS A 158 -4.23 10.16 -4.17
N TYR A 159 -2.92 10.25 -4.37
CA TYR A 159 -2.02 9.09 -4.40
C TYR A 159 -1.98 8.35 -3.06
N SER A 160 -1.69 9.05 -1.95
CA SER A 160 -1.64 8.45 -0.62
C SER A 160 -2.97 7.79 -0.26
N ALA A 161 -4.10 8.40 -0.65
CA ALA A 161 -5.44 7.84 -0.45
C ALA A 161 -5.61 6.47 -1.12
N VAL A 162 -5.32 6.38 -2.42
CA VAL A 162 -5.39 5.13 -3.18
C VAL A 162 -4.47 4.08 -2.56
N MET A 163 -3.25 4.46 -2.18
CA MET A 163 -2.29 3.56 -1.52
C MET A 163 -2.84 2.99 -0.21
N ALA A 164 -3.44 3.83 0.64
CA ALA A 164 -4.02 3.37 1.90
C ALA A 164 -5.28 2.51 1.70
N TRP A 165 -6.13 2.84 0.72
CA TRP A 165 -7.30 2.02 0.39
C TRP A 165 -6.89 0.64 -0.15
N LEU A 166 -5.87 0.58 -1.01
CA LEU A 166 -5.28 -0.68 -1.47
C LEU A 166 -4.77 -1.52 -0.31
N PHE A 167 -4.00 -0.92 0.60
CA PHE A 167 -3.52 -1.63 1.77
C PHE A 167 -4.68 -2.09 2.66
N LYS A 168 -5.64 -1.22 2.97
CA LYS A 168 -6.80 -1.57 3.81
C LYS A 168 -7.67 -2.65 3.19
N SER A 169 -7.77 -2.71 1.87
CA SER A 169 -8.51 -3.74 1.14
C SER A 169 -7.88 -5.12 1.22
N GLY A 170 -6.57 -5.21 1.44
CA GLY A 170 -5.86 -6.49 1.36
C GLY A 170 -5.29 -6.81 -0.03
N LEU A 171 -5.47 -5.93 -1.02
CA LEU A 171 -4.95 -6.14 -2.38
C LEU A 171 -3.42 -5.99 -2.46
N VAL A 172 -2.83 -5.24 -1.53
CA VAL A 172 -1.38 -5.09 -1.37
C VAL A 172 -0.94 -5.33 0.07
N SER A 173 0.30 -5.78 0.25
CA SER A 173 0.93 -5.90 1.56
C SER A 173 1.47 -4.55 2.06
N TYR A 174 1.69 -4.44 3.36
CA TYR A 174 2.30 -3.27 3.98
C TYR A 174 3.75 -3.00 3.52
N PRO A 175 4.60 -4.04 3.34
CA PRO A 175 5.88 -3.90 2.66
C PRO A 175 5.79 -3.24 1.29
N TRP A 176 4.83 -3.68 0.46
CA TRP A 176 4.58 -3.04 -0.84
C TRP A 176 4.16 -1.58 -0.68
N TYR A 177 3.25 -1.29 0.26
CA TYR A 177 2.81 0.08 0.55
C TYR A 177 4.00 0.99 0.88
N LEU A 178 4.86 0.56 1.81
CA LEU A 178 6.01 1.36 2.25
C LEU A 178 7.05 1.61 1.16
N ASN A 179 7.26 0.65 0.25
CA ASN A 179 8.26 0.80 -0.81
C ASN A 179 7.79 1.71 -1.95
N ASN A 180 6.48 1.92 -2.08
CA ASN A 180 5.91 2.69 -3.17
C ASN A 180 5.26 3.99 -2.70
N SER A 181 5.17 4.27 -1.40
CA SER A 181 4.42 5.41 -0.86
C SER A 181 4.91 6.80 -1.32
N SER A 182 6.08 6.89 -1.95
CA SER A 182 6.66 8.14 -2.46
C SER A 182 6.92 8.15 -3.98
N ALA A 183 6.35 7.22 -4.76
CA ALA A 183 6.49 7.24 -6.21
C ALA A 183 5.84 8.51 -6.79
N SER A 184 6.50 9.16 -7.74
CA SER A 184 6.08 10.47 -8.26
C SER A 184 6.48 10.74 -9.73
N ASP A 185 7.42 9.97 -10.26
CA ASP A 185 7.84 10.00 -11.67
C ASP A 185 7.32 8.76 -12.42
N GLU A 186 7.40 8.80 -13.75
CA GLU A 186 6.94 7.72 -14.62
C GLU A 186 7.53 6.34 -14.24
N VAL A 187 8.84 6.30 -14.00
CA VAL A 187 9.57 5.04 -13.77
C VAL A 187 9.14 4.45 -12.44
N SER A 188 9.09 5.26 -11.38
CA SER A 188 8.66 4.81 -10.06
C SER A 188 7.17 4.44 -10.02
N LEU A 189 6.30 5.17 -10.71
CA LEU A 189 4.87 4.86 -10.79
C LEU A 189 4.57 3.59 -11.60
N LYS A 190 5.22 3.41 -12.77
CA LYS A 190 5.09 2.17 -13.56
C LYS A 190 5.66 0.97 -12.83
N LYS A 191 6.74 1.14 -12.05
CA LYS A 191 7.26 0.09 -11.18
C LYS A 191 6.27 -0.28 -10.08
N ALA A 192 5.63 0.72 -9.47
CA ALA A 192 4.65 0.50 -8.40
C ALA A 192 3.38 -0.18 -8.91
N PHE A 193 2.72 0.40 -9.92
CA PHE A 193 1.38 0.02 -10.35
C PHE A 193 1.32 -0.80 -11.64
N GLY A 194 2.44 -0.94 -12.36
CA GLY A 194 2.46 -1.44 -13.73
C GLY A 194 2.15 -0.34 -14.75
N PRO A 195 2.15 -0.68 -16.05
CA PRO A 195 1.94 0.30 -17.11
C PRO A 195 0.49 0.83 -17.19
N GLY A 196 -0.47 0.13 -16.58
CA GLY A 196 -1.90 0.39 -16.78
C GLY A 196 -2.37 0.07 -18.20
N GLU A 197 -3.67 0.23 -18.41
CA GLU A 197 -4.32 0.18 -19.72
C GLU A 197 -4.80 1.59 -20.09
N ARG A 198 -4.35 2.07 -21.24
CA ARG A 198 -4.72 3.38 -21.75
C ARG A 198 -6.16 3.37 -22.24
N ILE A 199 -7.03 4.14 -21.58
CA ILE A 199 -8.43 4.28 -21.96
C ILE A 199 -8.75 5.62 -22.62
N TRP A 200 -7.84 6.59 -22.50
CA TRP A 200 -7.89 7.83 -23.27
C TRP A 200 -6.48 8.33 -23.57
N ASN A 201 -6.17 8.41 -24.86
CA ASN A 201 -4.97 9.06 -25.40
C ASN A 201 -5.34 9.76 -26.71
N ALA A 202 -6.13 10.82 -26.63
CA ALA A 202 -6.60 11.46 -27.83
C ALA A 202 -5.59 12.50 -28.34
N ASN A 203 -5.35 12.48 -29.64
CA ASN A 203 -4.72 13.56 -30.41
C ASN A 203 -5.56 14.86 -30.45
N ARG A 204 -6.61 14.95 -29.61
CA ARG A 204 -7.52 16.08 -29.50
C ARG A 204 -7.94 16.26 -28.04
N LEU A 205 -8.43 17.45 -27.73
CA LEU A 205 -8.97 17.77 -26.42
C LEU A 205 -10.20 16.91 -26.10
N PHE A 206 -10.32 16.52 -24.83
CA PHE A 206 -11.54 15.94 -24.28
C PHE A 206 -12.56 17.06 -24.06
N THR A 207 -13.79 16.85 -24.52
CA THR A 207 -14.87 17.84 -24.54
C THR A 207 -16.10 17.32 -23.80
N GLU A 208 -17.11 18.17 -23.60
CA GLU A 208 -18.38 17.81 -22.96
C GLU A 208 -19.16 16.71 -23.71
N ASN A 209 -18.86 16.50 -25.00
CA ASN A 209 -19.46 15.45 -25.81
C ASN A 209 -18.72 14.11 -25.71
N ASP A 210 -17.57 14.09 -25.03
CA ASP A 210 -16.78 12.88 -24.86
C ASP A 210 -17.16 12.14 -23.59
N SER A 211 -16.85 10.85 -23.57
CA SER A 211 -17.02 10.02 -22.39
C SER A 211 -15.91 8.99 -22.32
N LEU A 212 -15.31 8.83 -21.14
CA LEU A 212 -14.45 7.71 -20.84
C LEU A 212 -15.26 6.40 -20.96
N PRO A 213 -14.63 5.29 -21.38
CA PRO A 213 -15.30 4.00 -21.42
C PRO A 213 -15.76 3.58 -20.01
N PRO A 214 -16.75 2.67 -19.88
CA PRO A 214 -17.16 2.16 -18.58
C PRO A 214 -16.00 1.47 -17.85
N ILE A 215 -15.70 1.92 -16.62
CA ILE A 215 -14.63 1.37 -15.79
C ILE A 215 -15.26 0.60 -14.63
N PRO A 216 -14.95 -0.69 -14.41
CA PRO A 216 -15.54 -1.47 -13.33
C PRO A 216 -15.19 -0.94 -11.93
N PRO A 217 -16.04 -1.21 -10.90
CA PRO A 217 -15.74 -0.84 -9.52
C PRO A 217 -14.42 -1.45 -9.03
N GLY A 218 -13.65 -0.66 -8.29
CA GLY A 218 -12.38 -1.06 -7.69
C GLY A 218 -11.18 -1.02 -8.62
N TYR A 219 -11.34 -0.64 -9.89
CA TYR A 219 -10.19 -0.26 -10.71
C TYR A 219 -9.65 1.09 -10.26
N ILE A 220 -8.33 1.27 -10.38
CA ILE A 220 -7.69 2.55 -10.11
C ILE A 220 -7.67 3.33 -11.41
N VAL A 221 -7.99 4.62 -11.33
CA VAL A 221 -7.93 5.54 -12.46
C VAL A 221 -6.79 6.53 -12.22
N HIS A 222 -5.87 6.61 -13.17
CA HIS A 222 -4.75 7.55 -13.15
C HIS A 222 -4.95 8.56 -14.28
N LEU A 223 -5.18 9.81 -13.92
CA LEU A 223 -5.34 10.93 -14.85
C LEU A 223 -4.08 11.79 -14.77
N TYR A 224 -3.45 12.10 -15.90
CA TYR A 224 -2.24 12.91 -15.92
C TYR A 224 -2.10 13.65 -17.24
N VAL A 225 -1.08 14.50 -17.32
CA VAL A 225 -0.69 15.19 -18.57
C VAL A 225 0.58 14.54 -19.08
N ASP A 226 0.62 14.20 -20.37
CA ASP A 226 1.79 13.61 -21.01
C ASP A 226 2.90 14.68 -21.19
N ASN A 227 3.64 14.93 -20.12
CA ASN A 227 4.84 15.76 -20.07
C ASN A 227 5.76 15.19 -18.99
N LEU A 228 7.08 15.13 -19.24
CA LEU A 228 8.10 14.47 -18.39
C LEU A 228 8.10 14.92 -16.91
N SER A 229 7.43 16.03 -16.56
CA SER A 229 7.42 16.61 -15.21
C SER A 229 6.10 16.44 -14.41
N ARG A 230 5.01 15.92 -15.00
CA ARG A 230 3.67 15.90 -14.35
C ARG A 230 3.02 14.51 -14.25
N TRP A 231 3.84 13.46 -14.14
CA TRP A 231 3.41 12.06 -14.07
C TRP A 231 2.64 11.65 -12.81
N ASN A 232 2.78 12.38 -11.69
CA ASN A 232 2.03 12.04 -10.48
C ASN A 232 0.52 12.34 -10.61
N GLY A 233 0.12 13.25 -11.50
CA GLY A 233 -1.28 13.45 -11.90
C GLY A 233 -2.31 13.40 -10.76
N HIS A 234 -3.39 12.66 -11.01
CA HIS A 234 -4.53 12.50 -10.12
C HIS A 234 -4.98 11.03 -10.09
N TRP A 235 -5.26 10.55 -8.88
CA TRP A 235 -5.51 9.14 -8.59
C TRP A 235 -6.87 8.94 -7.96
N LEU A 236 -7.65 8.01 -8.51
CA LEU A 236 -9.00 7.70 -8.03
C LEU A 236 -9.23 6.19 -7.97
N VAL A 237 -10.27 5.79 -7.23
CA VAL A 237 -10.83 4.43 -7.31
C VAL A 237 -12.21 4.52 -7.96
N SER A 238 -12.41 3.78 -9.04
CA SER A 238 -13.71 3.68 -9.73
C SER A 238 -14.76 3.02 -8.82
N LEU A 239 -15.97 3.54 -8.85
CA LEU A 239 -17.16 2.95 -8.25
C LEU A 239 -18.06 2.25 -9.29
N GLY A 240 -17.62 2.19 -10.55
CA GLY A 240 -18.48 1.83 -11.67
C GLY A 240 -19.36 2.99 -12.14
N ASN A 241 -20.02 2.79 -13.28
CA ASN A 241 -21.05 3.70 -13.80
C ASN A 241 -20.58 5.17 -13.97
N GLY A 242 -19.29 5.38 -14.28
CA GLY A 242 -18.71 6.71 -14.47
C GLY A 242 -18.44 7.49 -13.17
N LEU A 243 -18.59 6.86 -12.01
CA LEU A 243 -18.32 7.46 -10.69
C LEU A 243 -17.01 6.96 -10.10
N ALA A 244 -16.41 7.76 -9.22
CA ALA A 244 -15.21 7.41 -8.48
C ALA A 244 -15.14 8.05 -7.09
N CYS A 245 -14.22 7.54 -6.28
CA CYS A 245 -13.75 8.17 -5.04
C CYS A 245 -12.35 8.73 -5.23
N GLY A 246 -12.06 9.85 -4.59
CA GLY A 246 -10.72 10.42 -4.52
C GLY A 246 -10.64 11.57 -3.53
N ILE A 247 -9.42 12.05 -3.32
CA ILE A 247 -9.11 13.21 -2.49
C ILE A 247 -8.61 14.33 -3.40
N ASN A 248 -9.01 15.56 -3.11
CA ASN A 248 -8.79 16.74 -3.94
C ASN A 248 -9.63 16.73 -5.24
N ASN A 249 -10.88 16.26 -5.13
CA ASN A 249 -11.78 16.05 -6.27
C ASN A 249 -12.85 17.14 -6.42
N ASP A 250 -12.94 18.11 -5.52
CA ASP A 250 -13.93 19.19 -5.62
C ASP A 250 -13.45 20.21 -6.64
N VAL A 251 -13.98 20.09 -7.85
CA VAL A 251 -13.63 20.94 -8.99
C VAL A 251 -14.39 22.27 -9.00
N THR A 252 -15.23 22.56 -8.00
CA THR A 252 -16.14 23.70 -8.11
C THR A 252 -15.48 25.04 -7.83
N ASP A 253 -14.66 25.22 -6.78
CA ASP A 253 -14.43 26.60 -6.30
C ASP A 253 -13.01 26.92 -5.79
N GLY A 254 -12.00 26.11 -6.15
CA GLY A 254 -10.60 26.38 -5.79
C GLY A 254 -10.29 26.43 -4.29
N THR A 255 -11.24 26.07 -3.42
CA THR A 255 -11.15 26.27 -1.96
C THR A 255 -11.52 25.04 -1.13
N ASN A 256 -11.84 23.89 -1.74
CA ASN A 256 -11.96 22.64 -0.99
C ASN A 256 -11.10 21.51 -1.57
N ARG A 257 -10.03 21.18 -0.85
CA ARG A 257 -9.18 19.99 -1.05
C ARG A 257 -9.84 18.76 -0.40
N GLY A 258 -11.13 18.58 -0.67
CA GLY A 258 -12.00 17.63 0.02
C GLY A 258 -11.87 16.21 -0.49
N TYR A 259 -12.28 15.26 0.35
CA TYR A 259 -12.57 13.89 -0.08
C TYR A 259 -13.95 13.86 -0.76
N SER A 260 -14.01 13.28 -1.95
CA SER A 260 -15.28 12.99 -2.63
C SER A 260 -15.49 11.49 -2.71
N ASN A 261 -16.63 11.02 -2.21
CA ASN A 261 -17.03 9.62 -2.29
C ASN A 261 -17.83 9.30 -3.57
N ARG A 262 -18.19 10.29 -4.39
CA ARG A 262 -18.96 10.11 -5.64
C ARG A 262 -18.70 11.24 -6.63
N CYS A 263 -17.48 11.34 -7.16
CA CYS A 263 -17.18 12.29 -8.24
C CYS A 263 -17.43 11.68 -9.62
N SER A 264 -17.89 12.49 -10.58
CA SER A 264 -17.96 12.09 -12.00
C SER A 264 -16.56 12.02 -12.61
N LEU A 265 -16.16 10.84 -13.11
CA LEU A 265 -14.86 10.64 -13.76
C LEU A 265 -14.70 11.50 -15.02
N ASN A 266 -15.77 11.62 -15.82
CA ASN A 266 -15.77 12.51 -16.98
C ASN A 266 -15.53 13.96 -16.57
N ASN A 267 -16.12 14.42 -15.46
CA ASN A 267 -15.91 15.79 -14.99
C ASN A 267 -14.49 15.97 -14.43
N GLN A 268 -13.95 15.00 -13.70
CA GLN A 268 -12.56 15.05 -13.21
C GLN A 268 -11.58 15.18 -14.38
N PHE A 269 -11.80 14.42 -15.45
CA PHE A 269 -10.96 14.48 -16.64
C PHE A 269 -11.18 15.77 -17.43
N LEU A 270 -12.45 16.11 -17.70
CA LEU A 270 -12.85 17.31 -18.45
C LEU A 270 -12.35 18.60 -17.80
N TYR A 271 -12.37 18.74 -16.47
CA TYR A 271 -12.01 20.00 -15.80
C TYR A 271 -10.62 19.98 -15.17
N GLY A 272 -10.18 18.85 -14.61
CA GLY A 272 -8.85 18.71 -14.02
C GLY A 272 -7.72 18.65 -15.06
N TYR A 273 -8.04 18.21 -16.27
CA TYR A 273 -7.06 17.97 -17.34
C TYR A 273 -7.44 18.66 -18.68
N LYS A 274 -8.40 19.60 -18.64
CA LYS A 274 -8.78 20.48 -19.77
C LYS A 274 -7.68 21.44 -20.18
N HIS A 275 -6.88 21.88 -19.21
CA HIS A 275 -5.97 23.01 -19.37
C HIS A 275 -4.67 22.58 -20.04
N ALA A 276 -4.81 22.11 -21.28
CA ALA A 276 -3.73 22.11 -22.25
C ALA A 276 -3.39 23.56 -22.57
N LEU A 277 -2.49 24.17 -21.78
CA LEU A 277 -1.84 25.38 -22.26
C LEU A 277 -1.03 24.97 -23.50
N PRO A 278 -1.15 25.67 -24.64
CA PRO A 278 -0.24 25.42 -25.75
C PRO A 278 1.18 25.62 -25.24
N ASN A 279 2.03 24.61 -25.41
CA ASN A 279 3.45 24.80 -25.14
C ASN A 279 4.04 25.81 -26.15
N ALA A 280 5.30 26.21 -25.96
CA ALA A 280 5.96 27.20 -26.81
C ALA A 280 5.99 26.82 -28.32
N SER A 281 5.72 25.56 -28.66
CA SER A 281 5.64 25.04 -30.03
C SER A 281 4.20 24.85 -30.55
N GLY A 282 3.18 25.30 -29.82
CA GLY A 282 1.77 25.22 -30.24
C GLY A 282 1.14 23.83 -30.11
N HIS A 283 1.82 22.87 -29.46
CA HIS A 283 1.25 21.57 -29.13
C HIS A 283 0.46 21.66 -27.82
N PHE A 284 -0.76 21.13 -27.85
CA PHE A 284 -1.60 20.99 -26.66
C PHE A 284 -1.01 19.91 -25.74
N GLU A 285 -0.84 20.21 -24.46
CA GLU A 285 -0.52 19.19 -23.46
C GLU A 285 -1.69 18.18 -23.40
N GLN A 286 -1.45 16.92 -23.77
CA GLN A 286 -2.53 15.94 -23.89
C GLN A 286 -2.83 15.33 -22.52
N GLY A 287 -4.09 15.47 -22.10
CA GLY A 287 -4.62 14.73 -20.97
C GLY A 287 -4.68 13.24 -21.29
N VAL A 288 -4.27 12.42 -20.33
CA VAL A 288 -4.20 10.97 -20.42
C VAL A 288 -5.03 10.36 -19.30
N ALA A 289 -5.77 9.31 -19.62
CA ALA A 289 -6.40 8.45 -18.62
C ALA A 289 -5.95 6.99 -18.80
N ASP A 290 -5.34 6.45 -17.75
CA ASP A 290 -5.00 5.04 -17.62
C ASP A 290 -5.88 4.40 -16.54
N ILE A 291 -6.23 3.12 -16.74
CA ILE A 291 -6.81 2.28 -15.70
C ILE A 291 -5.81 1.22 -15.25
N ILE A 292 -5.84 0.89 -13.97
CA ILE A 292 -5.00 -0.15 -13.40
C ILE A 292 -5.92 -1.15 -12.71
N ASP A 293 -5.80 -2.44 -13.05
CA ASP A 293 -6.38 -3.53 -12.28
C ASP A 293 -5.49 -3.81 -11.06
N PRO A 294 -5.95 -3.56 -9.82
CA PRO A 294 -5.17 -3.84 -8.62
C PRO A 294 -4.66 -5.27 -8.49
N ARG A 295 -5.29 -6.24 -9.16
CA ARG A 295 -4.87 -7.65 -9.14
C ARG A 295 -3.61 -7.89 -9.97
N GLN A 296 -3.31 -7.00 -10.91
CA GLN A 296 -2.16 -7.05 -11.79
C GLN A 296 -0.98 -6.19 -11.31
N ILE A 297 -1.14 -5.49 -10.17
CA ILE A 297 -0.07 -4.67 -9.57
C ILE A 297 1.20 -5.51 -9.37
N PRO A 298 2.34 -5.10 -9.95
CA PRO A 298 3.62 -5.79 -9.81
C PRO A 298 4.04 -5.89 -8.35
N GLY A 299 4.47 -7.09 -7.95
CA GLY A 299 5.04 -7.30 -6.62
C GLY A 299 4.09 -6.95 -5.47
N ARG A 300 2.76 -6.98 -5.64
CA ARG A 300 1.78 -6.68 -4.56
C ARG A 300 1.89 -7.58 -3.31
N VAL A 301 2.50 -8.76 -3.47
CA VAL A 301 2.85 -9.71 -2.38
C VAL A 301 4.27 -9.46 -1.85
N GLN A 302 5.03 -8.63 -2.57
CA GLN A 302 6.46 -8.35 -2.43
C GLN A 302 7.28 -9.60 -2.15
N SER A 303 7.13 -10.63 -2.99
CA SER A 303 8.09 -11.72 -3.23
C SER A 303 7.37 -12.91 -3.86
N LEU A 304 7.29 -12.93 -5.19
CA LEU A 304 7.10 -14.20 -5.89
C LEU A 304 7.98 -14.32 -7.14
N PHE A 305 8.91 -13.38 -7.36
CA PHE A 305 9.89 -13.49 -8.43
C PHE A 305 11.24 -12.98 -7.91
N ILE A 306 12.13 -13.94 -7.65
CA ILE A 306 13.53 -13.82 -8.05
C ILE A 306 13.53 -13.97 -9.58
#